data_AF-A0A0A7EEJ5-F1
#
_entry.id   AF-A0A0A7EEJ5-F1
#
_cell.length_a   1.000
_cell.length_b   1.000
_cell.length_c   1.000
_cell.angle_alpha   90.00
_cell.angle_beta   90.00
_cell.angle_gamma   90.00
#
_symmetry.space_group_name_H-M   'P 1'
#
loop_
_entity.id
_entity.type
_entity.pdbx_description
1 polymer ?
#
loop_
_entity_poly.entity_id
_entity_poly.type
_entity_poly.pdbx_seq_one_letter_code
_entity_poly.pdbx_strand_id
1 'polypeptide(L)'
;MFELKYKTPFSWTEAVMADFDTFLQDHAAAEKKASGMALSMLSHYPDRRKLVRAMTDLALEEMIHFKQVVKILLERNITLGKDTKDTYVKDLRALFRQGKDVFLLDRLIVAAVIEARGYERFSLVAEALEEGKEKDFYVTIAKSEEKHAFLFVELAYEYFDKAVVDARLEEILEAEAEICAKLPHTAALH
;
A
#
# COMPACT_ATOMS: atom_id res chain seq x y z
N MET A 1 -13.69 6.70 6.46
CA MET A 1 -13.10 5.86 5.42
C MET A 1 -13.56 6.41 4.08
N PHE A 2 -12.64 6.71 3.18
CA PHE A 2 -12.98 7.07 1.80
C PHE A 2 -13.17 5.80 0.97
N GLU A 3 -13.79 5.92 -0.19
CA GLU A 3 -14.00 4.78 -1.08
C GLU A 3 -13.12 4.89 -2.33
N LEU A 4 -12.46 3.79 -2.69
CA LEU A 4 -11.76 3.69 -3.97
C LEU A 4 -12.75 3.77 -5.13
N LYS A 5 -12.42 4.60 -6.13
CA LYS A 5 -13.25 4.83 -7.32
C LYS A 5 -13.15 3.72 -8.37
N TYR A 6 -12.07 2.94 -8.34
CA TYR A 6 -11.94 1.71 -9.13
C TYR A 6 -12.11 0.48 -8.24
N LYS A 7 -12.97 -0.45 -8.65
CA LYS A 7 -13.12 -1.75 -7.99
C LYS A 7 -12.27 -2.78 -8.72
N THR A 8 -11.40 -3.47 -8.00
CA THR A 8 -10.56 -4.50 -8.62
C THR A 8 -11.43 -5.62 -9.21
N PRO A 9 -11.33 -5.91 -10.52
CA PRO A 9 -12.13 -6.94 -11.15
C PRO A 9 -11.62 -8.34 -10.78
N PHE A 10 -12.51 -9.34 -10.77
CA PHE A 10 -12.17 -10.72 -10.43
C PHE A 10 -11.03 -11.30 -11.28
N SER A 11 -10.87 -10.85 -12.53
CA SER A 11 -9.76 -11.25 -13.40
C SER A 11 -8.37 -10.89 -12.87
N TRP A 12 -8.27 -9.89 -11.98
CA TRP A 12 -7.02 -9.63 -11.25
C TRP A 12 -6.75 -10.74 -10.24
N THR A 13 -7.77 -11.15 -9.46
CA THR A 13 -7.67 -12.27 -8.52
C THR A 13 -7.31 -13.56 -9.23
N GLU A 14 -7.91 -13.84 -10.41
CA GLU A 14 -7.54 -14.99 -11.24
C GLU A 14 -6.06 -14.97 -11.64
N ALA A 15 -5.53 -13.81 -12.06
CA ALA A 15 -4.12 -13.68 -12.42
C ALA A 15 -3.18 -13.89 -11.22
N VAL A 16 -3.56 -13.41 -10.04
CA VAL A 16 -2.81 -13.60 -8.79
C VAL A 16 -2.82 -15.05 -8.33
N MET A 17 -3.98 -15.72 -8.36
CA MET A 17 -4.09 -17.12 -7.98
C MET A 17 -3.41 -18.07 -8.97
N ALA A 18 -3.31 -17.69 -10.25
CA ALA A 18 -2.63 -18.48 -11.29
C ALA A 18 -1.11 -18.54 -11.11
N ASP A 19 -0.48 -17.55 -10.45
CA ASP A 19 0.95 -17.52 -10.16
C ASP A 19 1.23 -16.90 -8.78
N PHE A 20 0.72 -17.57 -7.75
CA PHE A 20 0.75 -17.06 -6.39
C PHE A 20 2.17 -16.90 -5.81
N ASP A 21 3.12 -17.70 -6.28
CA ASP A 21 4.52 -17.64 -5.86
C ASP A 21 5.18 -16.32 -6.29
N THR A 22 4.91 -15.87 -7.53
CA THR A 22 5.33 -14.55 -8.00
C THR A 22 4.63 -13.43 -7.24
N PHE A 23 3.33 -13.59 -6.92
CA PHE A 23 2.62 -12.62 -6.09
C PHE A 23 3.23 -12.48 -4.70
N LEU A 24 3.61 -13.58 -4.03
CA LEU A 24 4.28 -13.53 -2.73
C LEU A 24 5.63 -12.79 -2.80
N GLN A 25 6.37 -12.92 -3.90
CA GLN A 25 7.62 -12.18 -4.10
C GLN A 25 7.35 -10.67 -4.26
N ASP A 26 6.34 -10.30 -5.04
CA ASP A 26 5.94 -8.91 -5.22
C ASP A 26 5.40 -8.30 -3.92
N HIS A 27 4.55 -9.03 -3.20
CA HIS A 27 4.05 -8.68 -1.88
C HIS A 27 5.21 -8.40 -0.92
N ALA A 28 6.18 -9.31 -0.79
CA ALA A 28 7.36 -9.07 0.04
C ALA A 28 8.13 -7.80 -0.39
N ALA A 29 8.22 -7.51 -1.70
CA ALA A 29 8.85 -6.29 -2.18
C ALA A 29 8.03 -5.04 -1.79
N ALA A 30 6.70 -5.10 -1.86
CA ALA A 30 5.80 -4.02 -1.46
C ALA A 30 5.96 -3.67 0.03
N GLU A 31 5.92 -4.66 0.93
CA GLU A 31 6.09 -4.46 2.38
C GLU A 31 7.43 -3.79 2.72
N LYS A 32 8.51 -4.28 2.10
CA LYS A 32 9.84 -3.70 2.27
C LYS A 32 9.90 -2.25 1.78
N LYS A 33 9.22 -1.94 0.68
CA LYS A 33 9.14 -0.58 0.11
C LYS A 33 8.28 0.35 0.98
N ALA A 34 7.20 -0.15 1.57
CA ALA A 34 6.36 0.59 2.52
C ALA A 34 7.15 0.99 3.77
N SER A 35 7.90 0.04 4.37
CA SER A 35 8.82 0.35 5.46
C SER A 35 9.87 1.41 5.08
N GLY A 36 10.49 1.25 3.90
CA GLY A 36 11.46 2.23 3.40
C GLY A 36 10.87 3.62 3.14
N MET A 37 9.61 3.67 2.70
CA MET A 37 8.87 4.92 2.50
C MET A 37 8.60 5.64 3.83
N ALA A 38 8.21 4.91 4.87
CA ALA A 38 8.01 5.43 6.21
C ALA A 38 9.30 6.01 6.81
N LEU A 39 10.42 5.26 6.71
CA LEU A 39 11.75 5.73 7.12
C LEU A 39 12.21 6.97 6.34
N SER A 40 11.94 7.01 5.04
CA SER A 40 12.20 8.19 4.21
C SER A 40 11.37 9.38 4.67
N MET A 41 10.09 9.18 5.00
CA MET A 41 9.19 10.26 5.41
C MET A 41 9.60 10.87 6.75
N LEU A 42 9.86 10.06 7.79
CA LEU A 42 10.30 10.59 9.08
C LEU A 42 11.65 11.30 9.01
N SER A 43 12.54 10.87 8.12
CA SER A 43 13.84 11.51 7.90
C SER A 43 13.71 12.86 7.20
N HIS A 44 12.71 13.01 6.33
CA HIS A 44 12.43 14.26 5.62
C HIS A 44 11.77 15.31 6.52
N TYR A 45 11.01 14.88 7.53
CA TYR A 45 10.23 15.75 8.42
C TYR A 45 10.52 15.49 9.91
N PRO A 46 11.78 15.66 10.36
CA PRO A 46 12.21 15.26 11.71
C PRO A 46 11.60 16.12 12.83
N ASP A 47 11.12 17.31 12.51
CA ASP A 47 10.47 18.25 13.42
C ASP A 47 8.99 17.91 13.69
N ARG A 48 8.38 17.07 12.84
CA ARG A 48 6.97 16.65 12.95
C ARG A 48 6.82 15.46 13.89
N ARG A 49 6.86 15.71 15.20
CA ARG A 49 6.89 14.67 16.25
C ARG A 49 5.82 13.58 16.14
N LYS A 50 4.57 13.92 15.79
CA LYS A 50 3.49 12.93 15.59
C LYS A 50 3.76 12.06 14.37
N LEU A 51 4.14 12.66 13.24
CA LEU A 51 4.56 11.94 12.03
C LEU A 51 5.75 11.02 12.30
N VAL A 52 6.80 11.51 12.99
CA VAL A 52 7.99 10.70 13.30
C VAL A 52 7.63 9.46 14.10
N ARG A 53 6.77 9.60 15.13
CA ARG A 53 6.30 8.45 15.91
C ARG A 53 5.52 7.48 15.02
N ALA A 54 4.50 7.97 14.32
CA ALA A 54 3.64 7.15 13.47
C ALA A 54 4.42 6.39 12.39
N MET A 55 5.37 7.05 11.72
CA MET A 55 6.20 6.43 10.69
C MET A 55 7.24 5.46 11.26
N THR A 56 7.66 5.64 12.52
CA THR A 56 8.52 4.65 13.19
C THR A 56 7.73 3.37 13.46
N ASP A 57 6.52 3.49 14.00
CA ASP A 57 5.66 2.35 14.30
C ASP A 57 5.25 1.63 13.01
N LEU A 58 4.83 2.37 11.99
CA LEU A 58 4.51 1.84 10.65
C LEU A 58 5.71 1.08 10.05
N ALA A 59 6.90 1.69 10.05
CA ALA A 59 8.09 1.05 9.47
C ALA A 59 8.43 -0.29 10.14
N LEU A 60 8.17 -0.41 11.45
CA LEU A 60 8.35 -1.66 12.19
C LEU A 60 7.28 -2.69 11.84
N GLU A 61 6.02 -2.27 11.73
CA GLU A 61 4.89 -3.13 11.34
C GLU A 61 5.09 -3.71 9.94
N GLU A 62 5.45 -2.90 8.94
CA GLU A 62 5.71 -3.41 7.58
C GLU A 62 6.91 -4.36 7.52
N MET A 63 7.91 -4.18 8.39
CA MET A 63 9.01 -5.14 8.49
C MET A 63 8.57 -6.46 9.13
N ILE A 64 7.54 -6.44 9.97
CA ILE A 64 6.91 -7.64 10.50
C ILE A 64 6.11 -8.33 9.39
N HIS A 65 5.32 -7.59 8.59
CA HIS A 65 4.62 -8.13 7.42
C HIS A 65 5.61 -8.75 6.43
N PHE A 66 6.65 -8.01 6.05
CA PHE A 66 7.73 -8.51 5.21
C PHE A 66 8.30 -9.83 5.73
N LYS A 67 8.60 -9.90 7.03
CA LYS A 67 9.11 -11.13 7.66
C LYS A 67 8.11 -12.28 7.57
N GLN A 68 6.81 -12.02 7.71
CA GLN A 68 5.76 -13.04 7.59
C GLN A 68 5.66 -13.57 6.16
N VAL A 69 5.67 -12.70 5.14
CA VAL A 69 5.68 -13.12 3.73
C VAL A 69 6.94 -13.91 3.38
N VAL A 70 8.11 -13.47 3.86
CA VAL A 70 9.38 -14.21 3.69
C VAL A 70 9.28 -15.61 4.29
N LYS A 71 8.63 -15.77 5.45
CA LYS A 71 8.43 -17.10 6.04
C LYS A 71 7.62 -18.01 5.11
N ILE A 72 6.54 -17.50 4.52
CA ILE A 72 5.70 -18.25 3.56
C ILE A 72 6.53 -18.64 2.33
N LEU A 73 7.28 -17.70 1.74
CA LEU A 73 8.18 -17.95 0.62
C LEU A 73 9.18 -19.09 0.93
N LEU A 74 9.82 -19.04 2.10
CA LEU A 74 10.78 -20.06 2.50
C LEU A 74 10.15 -21.43 2.76
N GLU A 75 8.94 -21.48 3.37
CA GLU A 75 8.19 -22.72 3.57
C GLU A 75 7.81 -23.38 2.23
N ARG A 76 7.63 -22.57 1.18
CA ARG A 76 7.37 -23.01 -0.21
C ARG A 76 8.65 -23.26 -1.03
N ASN A 77 9.84 -23.13 -0.44
CA ASN A 77 11.14 -23.20 -1.12
C ASN A 77 11.35 -22.18 -2.25
N ILE A 78 10.75 -21.00 -2.11
CA ILE A 78 10.84 -19.87 -3.06
C ILE A 78 11.78 -18.81 -2.47
N THR A 79 12.65 -18.24 -3.31
CA THR A 79 13.51 -17.13 -2.90
C THR A 79 12.80 -15.79 -3.07
N LEU A 80 13.34 -14.73 -2.48
CA LEU A 80 12.89 -13.37 -2.79
C LEU A 80 13.00 -13.07 -4.29
N GLY A 81 12.03 -12.31 -4.81
CA GLY A 81 12.05 -11.80 -6.17
C GLY A 81 13.11 -10.73 -6.39
N LYS A 82 13.38 -10.42 -7.65
CA LYS A 82 14.20 -9.25 -8.02
C LYS A 82 13.41 -7.98 -7.74
N ASP A 83 14.11 -6.90 -7.40
CA ASP A 83 13.45 -5.60 -7.30
C ASP A 83 13.01 -5.14 -8.69
N THR A 84 11.70 -5.04 -8.88
CA THR A 84 11.05 -4.58 -10.11
C THR A 84 10.46 -3.19 -9.89
N LYS A 85 10.34 -2.46 -11.00
CA LYS A 85 9.72 -1.15 -10.98
C LYS A 85 8.21 -1.33 -10.89
N ASP A 86 7.63 -0.85 -9.80
CA ASP A 86 6.19 -0.76 -9.61
C ASP A 86 5.68 0.45 -10.42
N THR A 87 4.95 0.18 -11.51
CA THR A 87 4.40 1.21 -12.40
C THR A 87 3.27 2.00 -11.75
N TYR A 88 2.47 1.36 -10.91
CA TYR A 88 1.37 1.99 -10.17
C TYR A 88 1.91 3.05 -9.21
N VAL A 89 2.85 2.68 -8.33
CA VAL A 89 3.47 3.60 -7.37
C VAL A 89 4.24 4.70 -8.11
N LYS A 90 4.90 4.37 -9.22
CA LYS A 90 5.64 5.34 -10.03
C LYS A 90 4.70 6.39 -10.66
N ASP A 91 3.55 5.98 -11.18
CA ASP A 91 2.61 6.89 -11.81
C ASP A 91 1.84 7.72 -10.75
N LEU A 92 1.51 7.16 -9.59
CA LEU A 92 0.98 7.94 -8.45
C LEU A 92 1.97 9.00 -7.95
N ARG A 93 3.25 8.66 -7.84
CA ARG A 93 4.30 9.63 -7.45
C ARG A 93 4.49 10.73 -8.48
N ALA A 94 4.12 10.51 -9.75
CA ALA A 94 4.17 11.55 -10.76
C ALA A 94 3.13 12.67 -10.53
N LEU A 95 2.12 12.41 -9.69
CA LEU A 95 1.11 13.40 -9.29
C LEU A 95 1.60 14.38 -8.21
N PHE A 96 2.79 14.13 -7.62
CA PHE A 96 3.33 14.97 -6.55
C PHE A 96 3.61 16.40 -7.03
N ARG A 97 3.03 17.36 -6.31
CA ARG A 97 3.21 18.79 -6.52
C ARG A 97 4.56 19.25 -5.97
N GLN A 98 5.09 20.30 -6.57
CA GLN A 98 6.33 20.95 -6.16
C GLN A 98 6.05 21.94 -5.00
N GLY A 99 6.89 21.92 -3.97
CA GLY A 99 6.78 22.80 -2.79
C GLY A 99 6.68 22.03 -1.48
N LYS A 100 7.33 22.51 -0.42
CA LYS A 100 7.55 21.72 0.81
C LYS A 100 6.27 21.25 1.51
N ASP A 101 5.27 22.11 1.62
CA ASP A 101 4.02 21.78 2.33
C ASP A 101 3.08 20.94 1.48
N VAL A 102 2.92 21.27 0.20
CA VAL A 102 2.11 20.47 -0.73
C VAL A 102 2.70 19.08 -0.98
N PHE A 103 4.03 18.95 -0.91
CA PHE A 103 4.71 17.67 -1.06
C PHE A 103 4.43 16.72 0.10
N LEU A 104 4.37 17.20 1.35
CA LEU A 104 3.99 16.35 2.49
C LEU A 104 2.54 15.86 2.34
N LEU A 105 1.61 16.77 2.04
CA LEU A 105 0.21 16.41 1.83
C LEU A 105 0.08 15.33 0.75
N ASP A 106 0.74 15.51 -0.38
CA ASP A 106 0.68 14.55 -1.49
C ASP A 106 1.26 13.19 -1.11
N ARG A 107 2.37 13.17 -0.35
CA ARG A 107 2.93 11.92 0.17
C ARG A 107 1.98 11.18 1.09
N LEU A 108 1.32 11.90 2.01
CA LEU A 108 0.37 11.31 2.95
C LEU A 108 -0.87 10.77 2.21
N ILE A 109 -1.46 11.56 1.31
CA ILE A 109 -2.65 11.15 0.57
C ILE A 109 -2.35 9.98 -0.37
N VAL A 110 -1.25 10.00 -1.11
CA VAL A 110 -0.89 8.88 -1.98
C VAL A 110 -0.57 7.63 -1.17
N ALA A 111 0.11 7.74 -0.02
CA ALA A 111 0.29 6.60 0.87
C ALA A 111 -1.07 6.04 1.31
N ALA A 112 -1.99 6.87 1.81
CA ALA A 112 -3.33 6.44 2.21
C ALA A 112 -4.06 5.64 1.11
N VAL A 113 -3.97 6.10 -0.14
CA VAL A 113 -4.63 5.44 -1.27
C VAL A 113 -3.93 4.13 -1.65
N ILE A 114 -2.60 4.05 -1.57
CA ILE A 114 -1.86 2.80 -1.77
C ILE A 114 -2.26 1.76 -0.72
N GLU A 115 -2.26 2.12 0.57
CA GLU A 115 -2.70 1.23 1.66
C GLU A 115 -4.16 0.79 1.45
N ALA A 116 -5.05 1.70 1.04
CA ALA A 116 -6.45 1.35 0.76
C ALA A 116 -6.59 0.36 -0.40
N ARG A 117 -5.76 0.46 -1.44
CA ARG A 117 -5.73 -0.52 -2.54
C ARG A 117 -5.16 -1.86 -2.07
N GLY A 118 -4.12 -1.83 -1.24
CA GLY A 118 -3.58 -3.01 -0.55
C GLY A 118 -4.66 -3.74 0.25
N TYR A 119 -5.42 -3.00 1.06
CA TYR A 119 -6.56 -3.53 1.82
C TYR A 119 -7.58 -4.26 0.94
N GLU A 120 -8.05 -3.62 -0.14
CA GLU A 120 -9.03 -4.23 -1.04
C GLU A 120 -8.46 -5.51 -1.67
N ARG A 121 -7.24 -5.45 -2.19
CA ARG A 121 -6.62 -6.56 -2.92
C ARG A 121 -6.21 -7.73 -2.02
N PHE A 122 -5.72 -7.48 -0.82
CA PHE A 122 -5.48 -8.53 0.16
C PHE A 122 -6.78 -9.17 0.66
N SER A 123 -7.87 -8.39 0.77
CA SER A 123 -9.19 -8.95 1.08
C SER A 123 -9.66 -9.90 -0.01
N LEU A 124 -9.50 -9.54 -1.28
CA LEU A 124 -9.80 -10.41 -2.43
C LEU A 124 -8.94 -11.68 -2.45
N VAL A 125 -7.65 -11.58 -2.12
CA VAL A 125 -6.76 -12.74 -1.98
C VAL A 125 -7.23 -13.63 -0.84
N ALA A 126 -7.56 -13.07 0.32
CA ALA A 126 -8.08 -13.84 1.45
C ALA A 126 -9.38 -14.58 1.10
N GLU A 127 -10.28 -13.95 0.35
CA GLU A 127 -11.53 -14.57 -0.10
C GLU A 127 -11.30 -15.72 -1.09
N ALA A 128 -10.28 -15.62 -1.94
CA ALA A 128 -9.95 -16.63 -2.95
C ALA A 128 -9.17 -17.84 -2.38
N LEU A 129 -8.48 -17.67 -1.25
CA LEU A 129 -7.74 -18.75 -0.61
C LEU A 129 -8.66 -19.74 0.10
N GLU A 130 -8.25 -21.02 0.09
CA GLU A 130 -8.86 -22.05 0.91
C GLU A 130 -8.65 -21.78 2.40
N GLU A 131 -9.50 -22.36 3.25
CA GLU A 131 -9.36 -22.25 4.71
C GLU A 131 -7.98 -22.76 5.17
N GLY A 132 -7.25 -21.91 5.89
CA GLY A 132 -5.91 -22.24 6.34
C GLY A 132 -5.09 -21.02 6.75
N LYS A 133 -3.83 -21.26 7.10
CA LYS A 133 -2.93 -20.25 7.65
C LYS A 133 -2.66 -19.09 6.69
N GLU A 134 -2.60 -19.35 5.38
CA GLU A 134 -2.40 -18.30 4.38
C GLU A 134 -3.63 -17.38 4.31
N LYS A 135 -4.84 -17.94 4.31
CA LYS A 135 -6.08 -17.14 4.40
C LYS A 135 -6.13 -16.30 5.67
N ASP A 136 -5.86 -16.90 6.84
CA ASP A 136 -5.82 -16.18 8.11
C ASP A 136 -4.80 -15.02 8.11
N PHE A 137 -3.65 -15.24 7.46
CA PHE A 137 -2.63 -14.22 7.25
C PHE A 137 -3.17 -13.07 6.40
N TYR A 138 -3.77 -13.35 5.24
CA TYR A 138 -4.31 -12.30 4.37
C TYR A 138 -5.51 -11.55 4.98
N VAL A 139 -6.36 -12.22 5.77
CA VAL A 139 -7.41 -11.53 6.57
C VAL A 139 -6.79 -10.58 7.59
N THR A 140 -5.69 -10.98 8.23
CA THR A 140 -5.03 -10.17 9.26
C THR A 140 -4.32 -8.97 8.65
N ILE A 141 -3.56 -9.17 7.56
CA ILE A 141 -2.83 -8.09 6.90
C ILE A 141 -3.78 -7.09 6.23
N ALA A 142 -4.88 -7.54 5.62
CA ALA A 142 -5.90 -6.61 5.11
C ALA A 142 -6.38 -5.65 6.23
N LYS A 143 -6.58 -6.14 7.45
CA LYS A 143 -6.98 -5.28 8.59
C LYS A 143 -5.87 -4.33 9.06
N SER A 144 -4.60 -4.60 8.82
CA SER A 144 -3.53 -3.62 9.09
C SER A 144 -3.53 -2.54 8.02
N GLU A 145 -3.64 -2.90 6.73
CA GLU A 145 -3.71 -1.94 5.62
C GLU A 145 -4.86 -0.93 5.80
N GLU A 146 -6.04 -1.38 6.24
CA GLU A 146 -7.17 -0.48 6.54
C GLU A 146 -6.79 0.57 7.59
N LYS A 147 -6.07 0.16 8.64
CA LYS A 147 -5.60 1.06 9.70
C LYS A 147 -4.52 2.01 9.18
N HIS A 148 -3.63 1.54 8.30
CA HIS A 148 -2.58 2.36 7.70
C HIS A 148 -3.17 3.42 6.77
N ALA A 149 -4.14 3.05 5.93
CA ALA A 149 -4.89 3.99 5.11
C ALA A 149 -5.52 5.11 5.96
N PHE A 150 -6.14 4.74 7.08
CA PHE A 150 -6.71 5.69 8.02
C PHE A 150 -5.65 6.58 8.69
N LEU A 151 -4.54 5.98 9.13
CA LEU A 151 -3.41 6.68 9.77
C LEU A 151 -2.90 7.82 8.88
N PHE A 152 -2.71 7.57 7.59
CA PHE A 152 -2.19 8.58 6.67
C PHE A 152 -3.15 9.76 6.48
N VAL A 153 -4.46 9.50 6.42
CA VAL A 153 -5.48 10.56 6.34
C VAL A 153 -5.52 11.39 7.64
N GLU A 154 -5.46 10.74 8.80
CA GLU A 154 -5.42 11.45 10.08
C GLU A 154 -4.17 12.32 10.23
N LEU A 155 -3.01 11.82 9.77
CA LEU A 155 -1.79 12.63 9.70
C LEU A 155 -1.95 13.79 8.72
N ALA A 156 -2.69 13.64 7.62
CA ALA A 156 -2.96 14.75 6.72
C ALA A 156 -3.83 15.82 7.41
N TYR A 157 -4.90 15.43 8.11
CA TYR A 157 -5.73 16.36 8.88
C TYR A 157 -5.01 17.03 10.05
N GLU A 158 -4.00 16.38 10.63
CA GLU A 158 -3.16 16.98 11.67
C GLU A 158 -2.38 18.19 11.16
N TYR A 159 -1.94 18.17 9.90
CA TYR A 159 -0.99 19.15 9.36
C TYR A 159 -1.59 20.12 8.33
N PHE A 160 -2.80 19.85 7.86
CA PHE A 160 -3.45 20.61 6.78
C PHE A 160 -4.93 20.84 7.08
N ASP A 161 -5.50 21.87 6.47
CA ASP A 161 -6.93 22.13 6.55
C ASP A 161 -7.74 20.97 5.94
N LYS A 162 -8.82 20.58 6.61
CA LYS A 162 -9.63 19.42 6.22
C LYS A 162 -10.15 19.55 4.79
N ALA A 163 -10.62 20.72 4.36
CA ALA A 163 -11.15 20.90 3.01
C ALA A 163 -10.06 20.74 1.95
N VAL A 164 -8.82 21.13 2.26
CA VAL A 164 -7.66 20.94 1.37
C VAL A 164 -7.29 19.45 1.27
N VAL A 165 -7.33 18.73 2.40
CA VAL A 165 -7.08 17.28 2.43
C VAL A 165 -8.16 16.52 1.65
N ASP A 166 -9.44 16.80 1.92
CA ASP A 166 -10.58 16.16 1.25
C ASP A 166 -10.52 16.37 -0.27
N ALA A 167 -10.28 17.61 -0.71
CA ALA A 167 -10.16 17.93 -2.13
C ALA A 167 -9.00 17.18 -2.79
N ARG A 168 -7.83 17.13 -2.13
CA ARG A 168 -6.67 16.44 -2.68
C ARG A 168 -6.86 14.93 -2.70
N LEU A 169 -7.51 14.36 -1.69
CA LEU A 169 -7.85 12.95 -1.66
C LEU A 169 -8.74 12.57 -2.84
N GLU A 170 -9.77 13.36 -3.12
CA GLU A 170 -10.66 13.13 -4.27
C GLU A 170 -9.90 13.15 -5.60
N GLU A 171 -9.01 14.14 -5.81
CA GLU A 171 -8.15 14.22 -7.01
C GLU A 171 -7.29 12.97 -7.19
N ILE A 172 -6.67 12.48 -6.10
CA ILE A 172 -5.82 11.29 -6.15
C ILE A 172 -6.65 10.03 -6.39
N LEU A 173 -7.86 9.92 -5.82
CA LEU A 173 -8.77 8.79 -6.06
C LEU A 173 -9.22 8.70 -7.51
N GLU A 174 -9.46 9.82 -8.17
CA GLU A 174 -9.78 9.87 -9.61
C GLU A 174 -8.61 9.39 -10.45
N ALA A 175 -7.42 9.94 -10.20
CA ALA A 175 -6.22 9.57 -10.92
C ALA A 175 -5.82 8.10 -10.68
N GLU A 176 -5.94 7.61 -9.45
CA GLU A 176 -5.66 6.22 -9.10
C GLU A 176 -6.59 5.27 -9.85
N ALA A 177 -7.88 5.59 -9.94
CA ALA A 177 -8.82 4.76 -10.69
C ALA A 177 -8.46 4.66 -12.17
N GLU A 178 -8.02 5.76 -12.79
CA GLU A 178 -7.52 5.74 -14.16
C GLU A 178 -6.23 4.95 -14.33
N ILE A 179 -5.32 5.01 -13.34
CA ILE A 179 -4.07 4.24 -13.35
C ILE A 179 -4.42 2.75 -13.26
N CYS A 180 -5.23 2.34 -12.29
CA CYS A 180 -5.65 0.95 -12.11
C CYS A 180 -6.34 0.37 -13.34
N ALA A 181 -7.21 1.14 -14.00
CA ALA A 181 -7.90 0.70 -15.22
C ALA A 181 -6.95 0.41 -16.39
N LYS A 182 -5.72 0.95 -16.38
CA LYS A 182 -4.71 0.77 -17.44
C LYS A 182 -3.69 -0.32 -17.11
N LEU A 183 -3.63 -0.79 -15.85
CA LEU A 183 -2.66 -1.79 -15.43
C LEU A 183 -3.01 -3.17 -15.96
N PRO A 184 -2.03 -3.96 -16.43
CA PRO A 184 -2.27 -5.35 -16.78
C PRO A 184 -2.58 -6.15 -15.51
N HIS A 185 -3.44 -7.16 -15.62
CA HIS A 185 -3.65 -8.11 -14.54
C HIS A 185 -2.51 -9.12 -14.53
N THR A 186 -1.64 -9.02 -13.52
CA THR A 186 -0.50 -9.89 -13.29
C THR A 186 -0.47 -10.36 -11.84
N ALA A 187 0.38 -11.33 -11.51
CA ALA A 187 0.64 -11.75 -10.14
C ALA A 187 1.46 -10.71 -9.36
N ALA A 188 0.88 -9.54 -9.16
CA ALA A 188 1.45 -8.41 -8.43
C ALA A 188 0.36 -7.69 -7.64
N LEU A 189 0.73 -7.07 -6.53
CA LEU A 189 -0.19 -6.34 -5.66
C LEU A 189 -0.78 -5.10 -6.35
N HIS A 190 -0.03 -4.44 -7.24
CA HIS A 190 -0.44 -3.21 -7.92
C HIS A 190 -0.44 -3.33 -9.45
#